data_AF-A0A931HP48-F1
#
_entry.id   AF-A0A931HP48-F1
#
_cell.length_a   1.000
_cell.length_b   1.000
_cell.length_c   1.000
_cell.angle_alpha   90.00
_cell.angle_beta   90.00
_cell.angle_gamma   90.00
#
_symmetry.space_group_name_H-M   'P 1'
#
loop_
_entity.id
_entity.type
_entity.pdbx_description
1 polymer ?
#
loop_
_entity_poly.entity_id
_entity_poly.type
_entity_poly.pdbx_seq_one_letter_code
_entity_poly.pdbx_strand_id
1 'polypeptide(L)'
;MTKRVHDIDAYATITIAALAFGLSYTKLADLALRAGYDPYAAHAWPLIVDGLTIVATRGVLRLTANRSYAWALLAAGTTVSVIAAVANHLIPPGPLPPVFAAAVSVVPPLCLLVAPHLAVLLARDAREQLEDSPTIDIEPETATAHATPKDRRAHALELLATGMSLRAVAREIGVSDTSVRKWRDAEAAAA
;
A
#
# COMPACT_ATOMS: atom_id res chain seq x y z
N MET A 1 -15.80 7.38 24.30
CA MET A 1 -15.99 8.77 23.84
C MET A 1 -14.87 9.22 22.89
N THR A 2 -13.61 8.84 23.14
CA THR A 2 -12.42 9.08 22.30
C THR A 2 -12.53 8.60 20.84
N LYS A 3 -13.14 7.42 20.60
CA LYS A 3 -13.31 6.87 19.23
C LYS A 3 -14.13 7.81 18.33
N ARG A 4 -15.21 8.37 18.88
CA ARG A 4 -16.14 9.27 18.17
C ARG A 4 -15.51 10.64 17.84
N VAL A 5 -14.57 11.11 18.67
CA VAL A 5 -13.81 12.36 18.41
C VAL A 5 -12.80 12.14 17.29
N HIS A 6 -12.06 11.03 17.29
CA HIS A 6 -11.15 10.68 16.19
C HIS A 6 -11.87 10.54 14.85
N ASP A 7 -13.08 9.98 14.87
CA ASP A 7 -13.91 9.88 13.66
C ASP A 7 -14.31 11.29 13.15
N ILE A 8 -14.71 12.20 14.04
CA ILE A 8 -15.07 13.58 13.66
C ILE A 8 -13.88 14.34 13.06
N ASP A 9 -12.69 14.23 13.67
CA ASP A 9 -11.49 14.92 13.19
C ASP A 9 -11.06 14.39 11.80
N ALA A 10 -11.20 13.09 11.58
CA ALA A 10 -10.95 12.46 10.28
C ALA A 10 -11.96 12.94 9.22
N TYR A 11 -13.27 12.91 9.54
CA TYR A 11 -14.30 13.39 8.61
C TYR A 11 -14.16 14.88 8.30
N ALA A 12 -13.84 15.71 9.30
CA ALA A 12 -13.60 17.14 9.11
C ALA A 12 -12.41 17.38 8.18
N THR A 13 -11.30 16.68 8.41
CA THR A 13 -10.09 16.79 7.58
C THR A 13 -10.34 16.36 6.14
N ILE A 14 -11.02 15.22 5.93
CA ILE A 14 -11.39 14.73 4.60
C ILE A 14 -12.31 15.73 3.89
N THR A 15 -13.27 16.32 4.61
CA THR A 15 -14.20 17.31 4.05
C THR A 15 -13.47 18.58 3.62
N ILE A 16 -12.60 19.12 4.46
CA ILE A 16 -11.80 20.31 4.14
C ILE A 16 -10.89 20.02 2.94
N ALA A 17 -10.24 18.85 2.92
CA ALA A 17 -9.39 18.43 1.82
C ALA A 17 -10.18 18.33 0.50
N ALA A 18 -11.38 17.72 0.52
CA ALA A 18 -12.23 17.58 -0.66
C ALA A 18 -12.73 18.94 -1.18
N LEU A 19 -13.12 19.86 -0.29
CA LEU A 19 -13.55 21.21 -0.67
C LEU A 19 -12.40 22.04 -1.24
N ALA A 20 -11.24 22.03 -0.58
CA ALA A 20 -10.04 22.71 -1.06
C ALA A 20 -9.59 22.16 -2.42
N PHE A 21 -9.64 20.83 -2.58
CA PHE A 21 -9.37 20.15 -3.83
C PHE A 21 -10.33 20.61 -4.93
N GLY A 22 -11.64 20.60 -4.68
CA GLY A 22 -12.64 21.02 -5.64
C GLY A 22 -12.44 22.47 -6.11
N LEU A 23 -12.14 23.38 -5.19
CA LEU A 23 -11.84 24.78 -5.53
C LEU A 23 -10.58 24.92 -6.38
N SER A 24 -9.49 24.24 -6.01
CA SER A 24 -8.24 24.26 -6.78
C SER A 24 -8.42 23.65 -8.17
N TYR A 25 -9.12 22.51 -8.24
CA TYR A 25 -9.43 21.79 -9.47
C TYR A 25 -10.08 22.70 -10.53
N THR A 26 -11.06 23.52 -10.13
CA THR A 26 -11.71 24.45 -11.08
C THR A 26 -10.74 25.47 -11.69
N LYS A 27 -9.75 25.94 -10.93
CA LYS A 27 -8.74 26.91 -11.41
C LYS A 27 -7.76 26.26 -12.38
N LEU A 28 -7.33 25.04 -12.09
CA LEU A 28 -6.46 24.28 -12.99
C LEU A 28 -7.18 23.89 -14.29
N ALA A 29 -8.45 23.48 -14.21
CA ALA A 29 -9.26 23.17 -15.39
C ALA A 29 -9.49 24.41 -16.28
N ASP A 30 -9.80 25.57 -15.69
CA ASP A 30 -9.91 26.84 -16.42
C ASP A 30 -8.59 27.21 -17.11
N LEU A 31 -7.47 27.02 -16.41
CA LEU A 31 -6.14 27.27 -16.98
C LEU A 31 -5.86 26.36 -18.19
N ALA A 32 -6.22 25.08 -18.12
CA ALA A 32 -6.05 24.14 -19.23
C ALA A 32 -6.95 24.48 -20.42
N LEU A 33 -8.21 24.88 -20.18
CA LEU A 33 -9.11 25.38 -21.23
C LEU A 33 -8.48 26.59 -21.94
N ARG A 34 -7.96 27.56 -21.16
CA ARG A 34 -7.33 28.77 -21.70
C ARG A 34 -5.99 28.51 -22.38
N ALA A 35 -5.35 27.37 -22.10
CA ALA A 35 -4.16 26.90 -22.80
C ALA A 35 -4.47 26.23 -24.16
N GLY A 36 -5.76 26.06 -24.51
CA GLY A 36 -6.20 25.51 -25.80
C GLY A 36 -6.53 24.01 -25.77
N TYR A 37 -6.68 23.39 -24.59
CA TYR A 37 -7.20 22.04 -24.49
C TYR A 37 -8.70 21.98 -24.77
N ASP A 38 -9.15 20.89 -25.40
CA ASP A 38 -10.58 20.56 -25.51
C ASP A 38 -11.22 20.43 -24.12
N PRO A 39 -12.52 20.73 -23.92
CA PRO A 39 -13.16 20.67 -22.61
C PRO A 39 -12.94 19.36 -21.85
N TYR A 40 -13.00 18.21 -22.53
CA TYR A 40 -12.76 16.93 -21.87
C TYR A 40 -11.28 16.76 -21.45
N ALA A 41 -10.35 17.19 -22.30
CA ALA A 41 -8.91 17.11 -22.02
C ALA A 41 -8.48 18.11 -20.93
N ALA A 42 -9.13 19.27 -20.84
CA ALA A 42 -8.85 20.27 -19.82
C ALA A 42 -9.17 19.78 -18.40
N HIS A 43 -10.16 18.90 -18.26
CA HIS A 43 -10.47 18.22 -16.99
C HIS A 43 -9.45 17.13 -16.62
N ALA A 44 -8.78 16.53 -17.61
CA ALA A 44 -7.75 15.52 -17.37
C ALA A 44 -6.44 16.14 -16.84
N TRP A 45 -6.13 17.38 -17.24
CA TRP A 45 -4.92 18.07 -16.84
C TRP A 45 -4.73 18.21 -15.30
N PRO A 46 -5.70 18.75 -14.53
CA PRO A 46 -5.60 18.76 -13.07
C PRO A 46 -5.50 17.36 -12.47
N LEU A 47 -6.26 16.39 -12.98
CA LEU A 47 -6.21 15.00 -12.49
C LEU A 47 -4.82 14.37 -12.63
N ILE A 48 -4.07 14.72 -13.68
CA ILE A 48 -2.69 14.26 -13.87
C ILE A 48 -1.77 14.85 -12.79
N VAL A 49 -1.87 16.15 -12.53
CA VAL A 49 -1.07 16.85 -11.50
C VAL A 49 -1.38 16.31 -10.10
N ASP A 50 -2.66 16.15 -9.81
CA ASP A 50 -3.14 15.66 -8.51
C ASP A 50 -2.81 14.18 -8.33
N GLY A 51 -2.98 13.37 -9.37
CA GLY A 51 -2.59 11.97 -9.40
C GLY A 51 -1.10 11.80 -9.11
N LEU A 52 -0.25 12.61 -9.73
CA LEU A 52 1.19 12.62 -9.43
C LEU A 52 1.46 12.99 -7.97
N THR A 53 0.75 13.98 -7.42
CA THR A 53 0.89 14.44 -6.03
C THR A 53 0.49 13.35 -5.03
N ILE A 54 -0.58 12.59 -5.31
CA ILE A 54 -1.01 11.44 -4.51
C ILE A 54 0.03 10.31 -4.55
N VAL A 55 0.55 9.98 -5.75
CA VAL A 55 1.60 8.95 -5.89
C VAL A 55 2.89 9.39 -5.20
N ALA A 56 3.26 10.67 -5.29
CA ALA A 56 4.38 11.26 -4.58
C ALA A 56 4.22 11.17 -3.06
N THR A 57 3.03 11.47 -2.53
CA THR A 57 2.71 11.32 -1.09
C THR A 57 2.87 9.88 -0.64
N ARG A 58 2.34 8.93 -1.41
CA ARG A 58 2.54 7.50 -1.15
C ARG A 58 4.03 7.14 -1.19
N GLY A 59 4.80 7.73 -2.10
CA GLY A 59 6.24 7.62 -2.17
C GLY A 59 6.94 8.05 -0.88
N VAL A 60 6.61 9.23 -0.38
CA VAL A 60 7.15 9.77 0.88
C VAL A 60 6.85 8.85 2.06
N LEU A 61 5.64 8.28 2.11
CA LEU A 61 5.21 7.40 3.20
C LEU A 61 5.81 5.98 3.13
N ARG A 62 6.12 5.47 1.93
CA ARG A 62 6.50 4.06 1.75
C ARG A 62 7.97 3.82 1.45
N LEU A 63 8.63 4.66 0.65
CA LEU A 63 10.05 4.46 0.35
C LEU A 63 10.87 4.60 1.62
N THR A 64 11.97 3.88 1.73
CA THR A 64 12.92 4.02 2.84
C THR A 64 14.21 4.69 2.38
N ALA A 65 14.75 4.30 1.23
CA ALA A 65 16.02 4.80 0.69
C ALA A 65 15.88 6.07 -0.18
N ASN A 66 14.90 6.13 -1.09
CA ASN A 66 14.76 7.23 -2.07
C ASN A 66 13.65 8.24 -1.73
N ARG A 67 13.43 8.51 -0.43
CA ARG A 67 12.38 9.46 0.03
C ARG A 67 12.56 10.88 -0.50
N SER A 68 13.81 11.32 -0.72
CA SER A 68 14.12 12.65 -1.24
C SER A 68 13.50 12.91 -2.62
N TYR A 69 13.48 11.89 -3.48
CA TYR A 69 12.85 11.97 -4.80
C TYR A 69 11.33 12.16 -4.69
N ALA A 70 10.68 11.39 -3.81
CA ALA A 70 9.25 11.53 -3.57
C ALA A 70 8.89 12.91 -2.96
N TRP A 71 9.72 13.42 -2.04
CA TRP A 71 9.58 14.76 -1.49
C TRP A 71 9.75 15.85 -2.56
N ALA A 72 10.73 15.70 -3.46
CA ALA A 72 10.94 16.64 -4.56
C ALA A 72 9.73 16.67 -5.51
N LEU A 73 9.16 15.51 -5.84
CA LEU A 73 7.94 15.42 -6.65
C LEU A 73 6.72 16.03 -5.94
N LEU A 74 6.57 15.79 -4.63
CA LEU A 74 5.49 16.36 -3.84
C LEU A 74 5.57 17.90 -3.79
N ALA A 75 6.77 18.42 -3.56
CA ALA A 75 7.03 19.86 -3.57
C ALA A 75 6.78 20.46 -4.96
N ALA A 76 7.22 19.78 -6.04
CA ALA A 76 7.01 20.21 -7.41
C ALA A 76 5.51 20.25 -7.77
N GLY A 77 4.75 19.18 -7.50
CA GLY A 77 3.32 19.12 -7.76
C GLY A 77 2.53 20.20 -7.02
N THR A 78 2.84 20.39 -5.74
CA THR A 78 2.25 21.45 -4.92
C THR A 78 2.58 22.84 -5.47
N THR A 79 3.84 23.07 -5.87
CA THR A 79 4.29 24.34 -6.46
C THR A 79 3.56 24.64 -7.76
N VAL A 80 3.42 23.65 -8.65
CA VAL A 80 2.64 23.80 -9.90
C VAL A 80 1.19 24.16 -9.60
N SER A 81 0.57 23.52 -8.62
CA SER A 81 -0.81 23.81 -8.21
C SER A 81 -0.97 25.26 -7.72
N VAL A 82 -0.07 25.72 -6.84
CA VAL A 82 -0.08 27.09 -6.33
C VAL A 82 0.16 28.11 -7.45
N ILE A 83 1.16 27.87 -8.32
CA ILE A 83 1.45 28.76 -9.45
C ILE A 83 0.25 28.84 -10.39
N ALA A 84 -0.40 27.71 -10.70
CA ALA A 84 -1.58 27.67 -11.55
C ALA A 84 -2.74 28.47 -10.95
N ALA A 85 -3.00 28.32 -9.64
CA ALA A 85 -4.05 29.07 -8.94
C ALA A 85 -3.78 30.59 -8.94
N VAL A 86 -2.52 30.99 -8.72
CA VAL A 86 -2.09 32.40 -8.76
C VAL A 86 -2.15 32.97 -10.17
N ALA A 87 -1.67 32.23 -11.18
CA ALA A 87 -1.73 32.62 -12.58
C ALA A 87 -3.18 32.88 -13.03
N ASN A 88 -4.13 32.09 -12.53
CA ASN A 88 -5.54 32.30 -12.84
C ASN A 88 -6.11 33.64 -12.35
N HIS A 89 -5.51 34.26 -11.33
CA HIS A 89 -5.91 35.58 -10.84
C HIS A 89 -5.12 36.73 -11.47
N LEU A 90 -3.84 36.50 -11.80
CA LEU A 90 -2.96 37.51 -12.37
C LEU A 90 -3.20 37.73 -13.87
N ILE A 91 -3.61 36.69 -14.60
CA ILE A 91 -3.76 36.75 -16.05
C ILE A 91 -5.21 37.12 -16.41
N PRO A 92 -5.42 38.21 -17.18
CA PRO A 92 -6.75 38.64 -17.63
C PRO A 92 -7.54 37.51 -18.29
N PRO A 93 -8.89 37.53 -18.20
CA PRO A 93 -9.73 36.53 -18.84
C PRO A 93 -9.46 36.48 -20.35
N GLY A 94 -9.39 35.27 -20.89
CA GLY A 94 -9.07 35.03 -22.30
C GLY A 94 -7.89 34.06 -22.50
N PRO A 95 -7.41 33.95 -23.76
CA PRO A 95 -6.32 33.04 -24.12
C PRO A 95 -5.06 33.31 -23.30
N LEU A 96 -4.38 32.24 -22.87
CA LEU A 96 -3.12 32.38 -22.16
C LEU A 96 -2.01 32.91 -23.08
N PRO A 97 -1.07 33.71 -22.54
CA PRO A 97 0.15 34.02 -23.27
C PRO A 97 0.90 32.73 -23.66
N PRO A 98 1.58 32.69 -24.82
CA PRO A 98 2.15 31.46 -25.37
C PRO A 98 3.09 30.71 -24.42
N VAL A 99 3.84 31.43 -23.59
CA VAL A 99 4.76 30.83 -22.60
C VAL A 99 4.01 30.01 -21.55
N PHE A 100 2.87 30.51 -21.05
CA PHE A 100 2.06 29.80 -20.06
C PHE A 100 1.35 28.60 -20.69
N ALA A 101 0.81 28.74 -21.90
CA ALA A 101 0.19 27.63 -22.63
C ALA A 101 1.22 26.51 -22.90
N ALA A 102 2.44 26.86 -23.31
CA ALA A 102 3.53 25.92 -23.48
C ALA A 102 3.89 25.22 -22.15
N ALA A 103 3.99 25.96 -21.04
CA ALA A 103 4.25 25.38 -19.73
C ALA A 103 3.19 24.36 -19.32
N VAL A 104 1.90 24.69 -19.49
CA VAL A 104 0.77 23.77 -19.23
C VAL A 104 0.88 22.51 -20.11
N SER A 105 1.30 22.65 -21.37
CA SER A 105 1.46 21.52 -22.31
C SER A 105 2.58 20.53 -21.96
N VAL A 106 3.59 20.98 -21.23
CA VAL A 106 4.77 20.18 -20.84
C VAL A 106 4.49 19.34 -19.58
N VAL A 107 3.49 19.70 -18.78
CA VAL A 107 3.17 18.98 -17.54
C VAL A 107 2.79 17.51 -17.77
N PRO A 108 1.89 17.16 -18.72
CA PRO A 108 1.56 15.76 -18.99
C PRO A 108 2.77 14.88 -19.36
N PRO A 109 3.65 15.25 -20.33
CA PRO A 109 4.80 14.43 -20.66
C PRO A 109 5.81 14.31 -19.51
N LEU A 110 5.98 15.35 -18.68
CA LEU A 110 6.80 15.23 -17.47
C LEU A 110 6.21 14.23 -16.47
N CYS A 111 4.89 14.24 -16.26
CA CYS A 111 4.20 13.29 -15.40
C CYS A 111 4.37 11.84 -15.91
N LEU A 112 4.31 11.63 -17.22
CA LEU A 112 4.58 10.33 -17.84
C LEU A 112 6.02 9.86 -17.63
N LEU A 113 6.98 10.77 -17.49
CA LEU A 113 8.38 10.42 -17.21
C LEU A 113 8.57 10.03 -15.73
N VAL A 114 8.06 10.83 -14.80
CA VAL A 114 8.35 10.68 -13.37
C VAL A 114 7.47 9.64 -12.67
N ALA A 115 6.21 9.49 -13.09
CA ALA A 115 5.27 8.59 -12.42
C ALA A 115 5.68 7.11 -12.52
N PRO A 116 6.10 6.58 -13.69
CA PRO A 116 6.59 5.21 -13.79
C PRO A 116 7.88 4.99 -13.00
N HIS A 117 8.79 5.97 -12.98
CA HIS A 117 10.02 5.86 -12.19
C HIS A 117 9.71 5.74 -10.69
N LEU A 118 8.83 6.59 -10.17
CA LEU A 118 8.38 6.48 -8.77
C LEU A 118 7.64 5.17 -8.50
N ALA A 119 6.83 4.69 -9.44
CA ALA A 119 6.15 3.40 -9.32
C ALA A 119 7.14 2.22 -9.25
N VAL A 120 8.21 2.25 -10.04
CA VAL A 120 9.30 1.26 -9.98
C VAL A 120 10.02 1.32 -8.64
N LEU A 121 10.32 2.51 -8.13
CA LEU A 121 10.95 2.66 -6.80
C LEU A 121 10.05 2.11 -5.69
N LEU A 122 8.75 2.42 -5.73
CA LEU A 122 7.76 1.87 -4.79
C LEU A 122 7.67 0.34 -4.87
N ALA A 123 7.71 -0.23 -6.07
CA ALA A 123 7.65 -1.67 -6.27
C ALA A 123 8.92 -2.39 -5.80
N ARG A 124 10.10 -1.77 -5.99
CA ARG A 124 11.38 -2.30 -5.51
C ARG A 124 11.46 -2.28 -4.00
N ASP A 125 11.19 -1.14 -3.36
CA ASP A 125 11.23 -1.00 -1.90
C ASP A 125 10.22 -1.95 -1.23
N ALA A 126 9.03 -2.13 -1.83
CA ALA A 126 8.06 -3.11 -1.34
C ALA A 126 8.52 -4.57 -1.47
N ARG A 127 9.34 -4.93 -2.48
CA ARG A 127 9.92 -6.28 -2.61
C ARG A 127 11.05 -6.50 -1.61
N GLU A 128 11.94 -5.52 -1.47
CA GLU A 128 13.03 -5.55 -0.49
C GLU A 128 12.48 -5.71 0.95
N GLN A 129 11.38 -5.01 1.28
CA GLN A 129 10.70 -5.18 2.57
C GLN A 129 10.08 -6.57 2.79
N LEU A 130 9.71 -7.28 1.72
CA LEU A 130 9.20 -8.65 1.81
C LEU A 130 10.35 -9.67 1.96
N GLU A 131 11.48 -9.42 1.32
CA GLU A 131 12.68 -10.25 1.40
C GLU A 131 13.44 -10.08 2.73
N ASP A 132 13.46 -8.85 3.27
CA ASP A 132 14.06 -8.50 4.57
C ASP A 132 13.07 -8.66 5.73
N SER A 133 11.80 -8.97 5.43
CA SER A 133 10.89 -9.45 6.46
C SER A 133 11.48 -10.78 6.95
N PRO A 134 11.83 -10.91 8.25
CA PRO A 134 12.25 -12.20 8.76
C PRO A 134 11.13 -13.15 8.37
N THR A 135 11.49 -14.22 7.66
CA THR A 135 10.61 -15.38 7.57
C THR A 135 10.43 -15.79 9.03
N ILE A 136 9.39 -15.26 9.66
CA ILE A 136 8.78 -15.94 10.78
C ILE A 136 8.35 -17.22 10.10
N ASP A 137 9.19 -18.25 10.26
CA ASP A 137 8.78 -19.62 10.09
C ASP A 137 7.57 -19.74 11.00
N ILE A 138 6.39 -19.43 10.44
CA ILE A 138 5.13 -19.92 10.96
C ILE A 138 5.16 -21.39 10.58
N GLU A 139 6.04 -22.12 11.28
CA GLU A 139 5.72 -23.46 11.71
C GLU A 139 4.28 -23.37 12.24
N PRO A 140 3.34 -24.13 11.69
CA PRO A 140 1.93 -23.93 11.97
C PRO A 140 1.72 -24.03 13.48
N GLU A 141 1.56 -22.86 14.10
CA GLU A 141 1.15 -22.69 15.49
C GLU A 141 -0.35 -23.01 15.57
N THR A 142 -0.69 -24.23 15.21
CA THR A 142 -1.89 -24.91 15.70
C THR A 142 -1.56 -25.37 17.12
N ALA A 143 -1.78 -24.48 18.09
CA ALA A 143 -2.25 -24.79 19.44
C ALA A 143 -1.58 -25.92 20.29
N THR A 144 -0.33 -26.33 20.05
CA THR A 144 0.36 -27.36 20.88
C THR A 144 1.77 -26.99 21.35
N ALA A 145 2.11 -25.71 21.49
CA ALA A 145 3.43 -25.26 21.95
C ALA A 145 3.69 -25.38 23.47
N HIS A 146 2.90 -26.16 24.22
CA HIS A 146 3.15 -26.48 25.63
C HIS A 146 3.11 -27.97 25.98
N ALA A 147 2.97 -28.87 24.99
CA ALA A 147 3.00 -30.31 25.23
C ALA A 147 4.44 -30.82 25.18
N THR A 148 4.97 -31.30 26.33
CA THR A 148 6.29 -31.95 26.34
C THR A 148 6.28 -33.17 25.40
N PRO A 149 7.44 -33.65 24.91
CA PRO A 149 7.50 -34.84 24.05
C PRO A 149 6.79 -36.08 24.62
N LYS A 150 6.68 -36.16 25.96
CA LYS A 150 5.95 -37.20 26.68
C LYS A 150 4.42 -37.06 26.51
N ASP A 151 3.91 -35.83 26.56
CA ASP A 151 2.49 -35.53 26.39
C ASP A 151 2.04 -35.83 24.95
N ARG A 152 2.90 -35.53 23.96
CA ARG A 152 2.64 -35.87 22.55
C ARG A 152 2.57 -37.37 22.30
N ARG A 153 3.44 -38.16 22.94
CA ARG A 153 3.39 -39.63 22.84
C ARG A 153 2.11 -40.18 23.47
N ALA A 154 1.75 -39.70 24.67
CA ALA A 154 0.54 -40.15 25.36
C ALA A 154 -0.72 -39.86 24.54
N HIS A 155 -0.82 -38.64 23.99
CA HIS A 155 -1.94 -38.25 23.12
C HIS A 155 -1.99 -39.07 21.82
N ALA A 156 -0.83 -39.40 21.23
CA ALA A 156 -0.77 -40.26 20.05
C ALA A 156 -1.32 -41.67 20.33
N LEU A 157 -1.02 -42.24 21.50
CA LEU A 157 -1.50 -43.58 21.89
C LEU A 157 -3.01 -43.57 22.17
N GLU A 158 -3.53 -42.49 22.75
CA GLU A 158 -4.97 -42.31 22.96
C GLU A 158 -5.73 -42.24 21.63
N LEU A 159 -5.23 -41.48 20.65
CA LEU A 159 -5.84 -41.41 19.32
C LEU A 159 -5.76 -42.75 18.55
N LEU A 160 -4.73 -43.56 18.80
CA LEU A 160 -4.69 -44.92 18.24
C LEU A 160 -5.72 -45.85 18.90
N ALA A 161 -5.97 -45.68 20.20
CA ALA A 161 -6.97 -46.46 20.94
C ALA A 161 -8.40 -46.16 20.47
N THR A 162 -8.66 -44.96 19.94
CA THR A 162 -9.96 -44.62 19.31
C THR A 162 -10.13 -45.21 17.90
N GLY A 163 -9.14 -45.95 17.39
CA GLY A 163 -9.18 -46.62 16.10
C GLY A 163 -8.70 -45.77 14.93
N MET A 164 -8.12 -44.59 15.17
CA MET A 164 -7.51 -43.82 14.09
C MET A 164 -6.29 -44.54 13.50
N SER A 165 -6.10 -44.38 12.18
CA SER A 165 -4.91 -44.91 11.50
C SER A 165 -3.65 -44.13 11.90
N LEU A 166 -2.49 -44.82 11.91
CA LEU A 166 -1.18 -44.23 12.23
C LEU A 166 -0.89 -42.93 11.44
N ARG A 167 -1.26 -42.91 10.14
CA ARG A 167 -1.07 -41.75 9.25
C ARG A 167 -2.00 -40.58 9.59
N ALA A 168 -3.18 -40.84 10.13
CA ALA A 168 -4.09 -39.79 10.58
C ALA A 168 -3.57 -39.16 11.88
N VAL A 169 -3.16 -39.98 12.85
CA VAL A 169 -2.56 -39.55 14.12
C VAL A 169 -1.26 -38.75 13.89
N ALA A 170 -0.42 -39.20 12.96
CA ALA A 170 0.81 -38.51 12.58
C ALA A 170 0.54 -37.08 12.05
N ARG A 171 -0.52 -36.93 11.26
CA ARG A 171 -0.92 -35.63 10.70
C ARG A 171 -1.51 -34.71 11.77
N GLU A 172 -2.32 -35.27 12.68
CA GLU A 172 -2.95 -34.54 13.77
C GLU A 172 -1.92 -33.96 14.76
N ILE A 173 -0.90 -34.74 15.09
CA ILE A 173 0.12 -34.39 16.10
C ILE A 173 1.35 -33.69 15.50
N GLY A 174 1.42 -33.59 14.15
CA GLY A 174 2.55 -32.97 13.46
C GLY A 174 3.85 -33.78 13.54
N VAL A 175 3.77 -35.12 13.52
CA VAL A 175 4.94 -36.03 13.56
C VAL A 175 4.91 -37.05 12.41
N SER A 176 6.01 -37.77 12.19
CA SER A 176 6.06 -38.81 11.14
C SER A 176 5.31 -40.09 11.52
N ASP A 177 4.74 -40.79 10.54
CA ASP A 177 4.11 -42.11 10.71
C ASP A 177 5.06 -43.13 11.37
N THR A 178 6.35 -43.03 11.07
CA THR A 178 7.41 -43.86 11.67
C THR A 178 7.58 -43.61 13.16
N SER A 179 7.46 -42.35 13.61
CA SER A 179 7.53 -42.00 15.03
C SER A 179 6.34 -42.57 15.81
N VAL A 180 5.14 -42.45 15.25
CA VAL A 180 3.90 -42.99 15.85
C VAL A 180 3.94 -44.52 15.93
N ARG A 181 4.40 -45.19 14.86
CA ARG A 181 4.63 -46.64 14.84
C ARG A 181 5.61 -47.07 15.93
N LYS A 182 6.76 -46.39 16.06
CA LYS A 182 7.75 -46.69 17.10
C LYS A 182 7.17 -46.55 18.51
N TRP A 183 6.33 -45.54 18.76
CA TRP A 183 5.69 -45.35 20.06
C TRP A 183 4.66 -46.43 20.38
N ARG A 184 3.84 -46.82 19.41
CA ARG A 184 2.89 -47.93 19.55
C ARG A 184 3.61 -49.25 19.84
N ASP A 185 4.67 -49.54 19.09
CA ASP A 185 5.42 -50.79 19.24
C ASP A 185 6.16 -50.82 20.60
N ALA A 186 6.64 -49.66 21.08
CA ALA A 186 7.22 -49.53 22.42
C ALA A 186 6.18 -49.65 23.56
N GLU A 187 4.94 -49.23 23.32
CA GLU A 187 3.82 -49.41 24.28
C GLU A 187 3.40 -50.87 24.36
N ALA A 188 3.28 -51.54 23.20
CA ALA A 188 2.95 -52.96 23.12
C ALA A 188 4.03 -53.86 23.74
N ALA A 189 5.29 -53.42 23.76
CA ALA A 189 6.38 -54.13 24.44
C ALA A 189 6.44 -53.87 25.95
N ALA A 190 5.73 -52.84 26.45
CA ALA A 190 5.68 -52.45 27.85
C ALA A 190 4.40 -52.92 28.58
N ALA A 191 3.41 -53.41 27.84
CA ALA A 191 2.17 -54.02 28.33
C ALA A 191 2.32 -55.55 28.46
#